data_AF-A0A967VSL7-F1
#
_entry.id   AF-A0A967VSL7-F1
#
_cell.length_a   1.000
_cell.length_b   1.000
_cell.length_c   1.000
_cell.angle_alpha   90.00
_cell.angle_beta   90.00
_cell.angle_gamma   90.00
#
_symmetry.space_group_name_H-M   'P 1'
#
loop_
_entity.id
_entity.type
_entity.pdbx_description
1 polymer ?
#
loop_
_entity_poly.entity_id
_entity_poly.type
_entity_poly.pdbx_seq_one_letter_code
_entity_poly.pdbx_strand_id
1 'polypeptide(L)'
;MGTRYSVNESTGVITTAGGISLPTSGGTATDLDYYEEGTHTTTWGGAMSPAVSGDVVFTRNGNIVTLLFPLTTDDTPANATMTMTTVLPARLRPTALLRFSIIRINSGSDGFGRMDIATDGNITIGKNASLAAFDTGAEAGIFPTCISYCI
;
A
#
# COMPACT_ATOMS: atom_id res chain seq x y z
N MET A 1 33.10 -23.61 -1.70
CA MET A 1 33.44 -22.17 -1.80
C MET A 1 32.77 -21.47 -0.63
N GLY A 2 33.53 -20.92 0.33
CA GLY A 2 32.94 -20.24 1.49
C GLY A 2 32.40 -18.87 1.12
N THR A 3 31.17 -18.57 1.51
CA THR A 3 30.56 -17.25 1.33
C THR A 3 31.37 -16.22 2.10
N ARG A 4 32.04 -15.31 1.38
CA ARG A 4 32.83 -14.23 1.98
C ARG A 4 31.88 -13.07 2.27
N TYR A 5 31.65 -12.77 3.54
CA TYR A 5 31.16 -11.46 3.94
C TYR A 5 32.37 -10.53 4.09
N SER A 6 32.22 -9.26 3.71
CA SER A 6 33.21 -8.22 4.04
C SER A 6 32.58 -7.24 5.01
N VAL A 7 33.29 -6.95 6.10
CA VAL A 7 32.90 -5.89 7.05
C VAL A 7 33.75 -4.68 6.72
N ASN A 8 33.09 -3.55 6.40
CA ASN A 8 33.76 -2.27 6.39
C ASN A 8 33.74 -1.71 7.82
N GLU A 9 34.84 -1.87 8.54
CA GLU A 9 34.93 -1.46 9.95
C GLU A 9 34.79 0.06 10.16
N SER A 10 35.01 0.87 9.12
CA SER A 10 34.85 2.33 9.20
C SER A 10 33.40 2.80 9.06
N THR A 11 32.54 2.00 8.45
CA THR A 11 31.11 2.34 8.23
C THR A 11 30.16 1.38 8.94
N GLY A 12 30.65 0.27 9.48
CA GLY A 12 29.84 -0.81 10.03
C GLY A 12 29.04 -1.57 8.98
N VAL A 13 29.27 -1.34 7.69
CA VAL A 13 28.53 -1.97 6.60
C VAL A 13 29.05 -3.39 6.37
N ILE A 14 28.14 -4.37 6.40
CA ILE A 14 28.41 -5.76 6.01
C ILE A 14 27.90 -5.94 4.58
N THR A 15 28.80 -6.30 3.67
CA THR A 15 28.44 -6.66 2.30
C THR A 15 28.53 -8.17 2.15
N THR A 16 27.43 -8.80 1.76
CA THR A 16 27.33 -10.22 1.44
C THR A 16 27.19 -10.39 -0.07
N ALA A 17 27.77 -11.46 -0.63
CA ALA A 17 27.61 -11.78 -2.05
C ALA A 17 26.20 -12.27 -2.43
N GLY A 18 25.30 -12.39 -1.44
CA GLY A 18 23.88 -12.76 -1.56
C GLY A 18 23.09 -12.16 -0.39
N GLY A 19 21.83 -12.57 -0.20
CA GLY A 19 21.00 -12.12 0.93
C GLY A 19 21.57 -12.49 2.30
N ILE A 20 21.11 -11.80 3.35
CA ILE A 20 21.37 -12.20 4.73
C ILE A 20 20.29 -13.18 5.15
N SER A 21 20.68 -14.43 5.44
CA SER A 21 19.78 -15.42 6.03
C SER A 21 19.86 -15.31 7.55
N LEU A 22 18.78 -14.85 8.19
CA LEU A 22 18.71 -14.79 9.65
C LEU A 22 18.19 -16.13 10.20
N PRO A 23 18.87 -16.75 11.18
CA PRO A 23 18.35 -17.95 11.82
C PRO A 23 17.01 -17.65 12.49
N THR A 24 15.98 -18.43 12.18
CA THR A 24 14.66 -18.33 12.81
C THR A 24 14.44 -19.54 13.73
N SER A 25 13.90 -19.32 14.93
CA SER A 25 13.49 -20.41 15.83
C SER A 25 12.09 -20.91 15.42
N GLY A 26 12.02 -21.83 14.46
CA GLY A 26 10.76 -22.49 14.12
C GLY A 26 10.13 -22.12 12.77
N GLY A 27 10.86 -21.45 11.87
CA GLY A 27 10.44 -21.19 10.50
C GLY A 27 11.49 -21.62 9.47
N THR A 28 11.14 -21.57 8.19
CA THR A 28 12.13 -21.65 7.11
C THR A 28 12.84 -20.30 7.04
N ALA A 29 14.17 -20.29 7.12
CA ALA A 29 14.94 -19.07 6.95
C ALA A 29 14.72 -18.51 5.53
N THR A 30 14.46 -17.21 5.44
CA THR A 30 14.30 -16.49 4.17
C THR A 30 15.42 -15.47 4.05
N ASP A 31 15.89 -15.25 2.82
CA ASP A 31 16.86 -14.20 2.56
C ASP A 31 16.21 -12.82 2.76
N LEU A 32 16.79 -12.01 3.65
CA LEU A 32 16.55 -10.58 3.71
C LEU A 32 17.54 -9.91 2.76
N ASP A 33 17.18 -9.87 1.48
CA ASP A 33 18.05 -9.37 0.41
C ASP A 33 17.57 -8.04 -0.20
N TYR A 34 16.39 -7.55 0.19
CA TYR A 34 15.79 -6.37 -0.42
C TYR A 34 15.11 -5.44 0.59
N TYR A 35 15.56 -4.18 0.61
CA TYR A 35 14.88 -3.05 1.26
C TYR A 35 14.70 -1.93 0.23
N GLU A 36 13.49 -1.42 0.09
CA GLU A 36 13.24 -0.16 -0.59
C GLU A 36 12.16 0.64 0.14
N GLU A 37 12.25 1.96 0.03
CA GLU A 37 11.22 2.89 0.48
C GLU A 37 11.04 3.98 -0.57
N GLY A 38 9.86 4.59 -0.59
CA GLY A 38 9.61 5.70 -1.51
C GLY A 38 8.17 6.15 -1.50
N THR A 39 7.88 7.02 -2.46
CA THR A 39 6.55 7.58 -2.69
C THR A 39 6.04 7.11 -4.05
N HIS A 40 4.88 6.49 -4.06
CA HIS A 40 4.11 6.20 -5.26
C HIS A 40 3.17 7.38 -5.54
N THR A 41 3.54 8.21 -6.51
CA THR A 41 2.75 9.37 -6.90
C THR A 41 1.53 8.97 -7.72
N THR A 42 0.35 9.38 -7.26
CA THR A 42 -0.92 9.02 -7.90
C THR A 42 -1.99 10.07 -7.63
N THR A 43 -3.06 10.02 -8.43
CA THR A 43 -4.33 10.66 -8.09
C THR A 43 -5.38 9.59 -7.76
N TRP A 44 -6.46 10.03 -7.14
CA TRP A 44 -7.66 9.26 -6.84
C TRP A 44 -8.80 9.82 -7.67
N GLY A 45 -9.42 8.97 -8.48
CA GLY A 45 -10.57 9.31 -9.30
C GLY A 45 -11.84 8.58 -8.86
N GLY A 46 -12.81 8.48 -9.77
CA GLY A 46 -14.08 7.82 -9.52
C GLY A 46 -14.97 8.70 -8.66
N ALA A 47 -15.09 8.36 -7.37
CA ALA A 47 -15.81 9.22 -6.41
C ALA A 47 -15.18 10.62 -6.34
N MET A 48 -13.86 10.73 -6.50
CA MET A 48 -13.16 12.01 -6.51
C MET A 48 -13.16 12.59 -7.93
N SER A 49 -13.92 13.66 -8.14
CA SER A 49 -14.13 14.23 -9.48
C SER A 49 -14.21 15.77 -9.40
N PRO A 50 -13.15 16.51 -9.79
CA PRO A 50 -11.95 16.03 -10.47
C PRO A 50 -11.06 15.14 -9.58
N ALA A 51 -10.20 14.34 -10.20
CA ALA A 51 -9.30 13.47 -9.46
C ALA A 51 -8.37 14.26 -8.53
N VAL A 52 -8.19 13.79 -7.29
CA VAL A 52 -7.43 14.47 -6.23
C VAL A 52 -6.08 13.78 -6.03
N SER A 53 -5.02 14.55 -5.76
CA SER A 53 -3.71 13.98 -5.42
C SER A 53 -3.77 13.23 -4.08
N GLY A 54 -3.13 12.07 -4.00
CA GLY A 54 -3.10 11.27 -2.77
C GLY A 54 -1.99 10.23 -2.83
N ASP A 55 -0.76 10.72 -2.83
CA ASP A 55 0.47 9.92 -2.90
C ASP A 55 0.54 8.88 -1.78
N VAL A 56 0.98 7.67 -2.13
CA VAL A 56 1.10 6.55 -1.19
C VAL A 56 2.58 6.36 -0.85
N VAL A 57 2.93 6.43 0.43
CA VAL A 57 4.29 6.10 0.88
C VAL A 57 4.39 4.59 1.05
N PHE A 58 5.49 3.99 0.61
CA PHE A 58 5.69 2.55 0.75
C PHE A 58 7.04 2.22 1.37
N THR A 59 7.08 1.07 2.04
CA THR A 59 8.30 0.33 2.35
C THR A 59 8.14 -1.11 1.89
N ARG A 60 9.23 -1.73 1.44
CA ARG A 60 9.28 -3.14 1.12
C ARG A 60 10.49 -3.78 1.76
N ASN A 61 10.24 -4.82 2.56
CA ASN A 61 11.24 -5.59 3.29
C ASN A 61 11.12 -7.06 2.84
N GLY A 62 11.97 -7.48 1.90
CA GLY A 62 11.85 -8.77 1.24
C GLY A 62 10.50 -8.93 0.53
N ASN A 63 9.67 -9.85 1.04
CA ASN A 63 8.32 -10.12 0.51
C ASN A 63 7.21 -9.36 1.24
N ILE A 64 7.52 -8.53 2.23
CA ILE A 64 6.53 -7.71 2.93
C ILE A 64 6.51 -6.31 2.32
N VAL A 65 5.36 -5.89 1.83
CA VAL A 65 5.09 -4.52 1.39
C VAL A 65 4.20 -3.84 2.42
N THR A 66 4.54 -2.62 2.80
CA THR A 66 3.70 -1.75 3.63
C THR A 66 3.38 -0.48 2.86
N LEU A 67 2.10 -0.13 2.79
CA LEU A 67 1.59 1.08 2.14
C LEU A 67 0.96 1.98 3.21
N LEU A 68 1.40 3.23 3.26
CA LEU A 68 0.81 4.30 4.06
C LEU A 68 0.04 5.25 3.15
N PHE A 69 -1.26 5.28 3.35
CA PHE A 69 -2.18 6.19 2.68
C PHE A 69 -2.38 7.42 3.56
N PRO A 70 -2.16 8.64 3.05
CA PRO A 70 -2.47 9.86 3.79
C PRO A 70 -3.98 10.11 3.84
N LEU A 71 -4.39 11.15 4.56
CA LEU A 71 -5.74 11.70 4.43
C LEU A 71 -5.93 12.15 2.98
N THR A 72 -7.00 11.70 2.34
CA THR A 72 -7.38 12.14 1.00
C THR A 72 -8.89 12.30 0.99
N THR A 73 -9.37 13.52 0.73
CA THR A 73 -10.79 13.87 0.74
C THR A 73 -11.15 14.75 -0.46
N ASP A 74 -12.43 14.71 -0.84
CA ASP A 74 -13.06 15.59 -1.82
C ASP A 74 -14.45 15.97 -1.29
N ASP A 75 -14.77 17.26 -1.26
CA ASP A 75 -16.05 17.80 -0.80
C ASP A 75 -17.17 17.65 -1.84
N THR A 76 -16.82 17.32 -3.09
CA THR A 76 -17.75 17.28 -4.24
C THR A 76 -17.81 15.93 -4.96
N PRO A 77 -17.95 14.79 -4.26
CA PRO A 77 -17.77 13.52 -4.91
C PRO A 77 -18.93 13.09 -5.80
N ALA A 78 -18.58 12.28 -6.80
CA ALA A 78 -19.50 11.59 -7.69
C ALA A 78 -20.03 10.28 -7.07
N ASN A 79 -21.15 9.76 -7.59
CA ASN A 79 -21.66 8.43 -7.24
C ASN A 79 -20.78 7.33 -7.84
N ALA A 80 -19.64 7.06 -7.23
CA ALA A 80 -18.71 6.03 -7.69
C ALA A 80 -17.88 5.49 -6.52
N THR A 81 -17.11 4.44 -6.76
CA THR A 81 -16.01 4.05 -5.86
C THR A 81 -14.82 4.97 -6.06
N MET A 82 -14.01 5.18 -5.03
CA MET A 82 -12.70 5.82 -5.19
C MET A 82 -11.74 4.84 -5.86
N THR A 83 -11.00 5.28 -6.87
CA THR A 83 -10.06 4.42 -7.61
C THR A 83 -8.72 5.12 -7.80
N MET A 84 -7.62 4.43 -7.48
CA MET A 84 -6.29 4.92 -7.76
C MET A 84 -6.04 4.95 -9.27
N THR A 85 -5.60 6.08 -9.81
CA THR A 85 -5.45 6.28 -11.27
C THR A 85 -4.14 5.72 -11.81
N THR A 86 -3.07 5.77 -11.02
CA THR A 86 -1.77 5.18 -11.36
C THR A 86 -1.60 3.89 -10.59
N VAL A 87 -1.63 2.74 -11.27
CA VAL A 87 -1.46 1.42 -10.65
C VAL A 87 -0.13 1.30 -9.90
N LEU A 88 -0.10 0.48 -8.84
CA LEU A 88 1.13 0.14 -8.14
C LEU A 88 2.17 -0.43 -9.13
N PRO A 89 3.47 -0.12 -8.95
CA PRO A 89 4.54 -0.79 -9.68
C PRO A 89 4.51 -2.31 -9.47
N ALA A 90 4.84 -3.09 -10.49
CA ALA A 90 4.75 -4.55 -10.46
C ALA A 90 5.41 -5.21 -9.23
N ARG A 91 6.54 -4.66 -8.78
CA ARG A 91 7.31 -5.15 -7.62
C ARG A 91 6.63 -4.94 -6.26
N LEU A 92 5.56 -4.14 -6.21
CA LEU A 92 4.77 -3.89 -5.01
C LEU A 92 3.41 -4.60 -5.08
N ARG A 93 3.04 -5.27 -6.18
CA ARG A 93 1.68 -5.84 -6.34
C ARG A 93 1.53 -7.15 -5.58
N PRO A 94 0.37 -7.41 -4.96
CA PRO A 94 0.11 -8.70 -4.34
C PRO A 94 -0.11 -9.80 -5.40
N THR A 95 0.11 -11.05 -5.01
CA THR A 95 -0.14 -12.24 -5.85
C THR A 95 -1.62 -12.66 -5.91
N ALA A 96 -2.46 -12.14 -5.02
CA ALA A 96 -3.90 -12.35 -5.00
C ALA A 96 -4.64 -11.06 -4.67
N LEU A 97 -5.95 -11.01 -4.95
CA LEU A 97 -6.80 -9.90 -4.52
C LEU A 97 -6.85 -9.83 -2.99
N LEU A 98 -6.41 -8.70 -2.44
CA LEU A 98 -6.44 -8.44 -1.00
C LEU A 98 -7.59 -7.49 -0.66
N ARG A 99 -8.19 -7.67 0.52
CA ARG A 99 -9.35 -6.90 0.99
C ARG A 99 -9.11 -6.44 2.42
N PHE A 100 -9.24 -5.15 2.67
CA PHE A 100 -9.00 -4.53 3.97
C PHE A 100 -10.21 -3.72 4.40
N SER A 101 -10.49 -3.73 5.70
CA SER A 101 -11.40 -2.74 6.30
C SER A 101 -10.61 -1.47 6.59
N ILE A 102 -11.15 -0.32 6.19
CA ILE A 102 -10.51 0.98 6.40
C ILE A 102 -11.50 1.97 6.99
N ILE A 103 -10.99 3.05 7.57
CA ILE A 103 -11.83 4.19 7.96
C ILE A 103 -11.94 5.11 6.75
N ARG A 104 -13.17 5.38 6.33
CA ARG A 104 -13.52 6.26 5.21
C ARG A 104 -14.32 7.45 5.71
N ILE A 105 -14.32 8.51 4.92
CA ILE A 105 -15.23 9.65 5.06
C ILE A 105 -16.28 9.52 3.96
N ASN A 106 -17.56 9.58 4.30
CA ASN A 106 -18.65 9.65 3.33
C ASN A 106 -19.77 10.51 3.90
N SER A 107 -20.15 11.54 3.18
CA SER A 107 -21.16 12.52 3.59
C SER A 107 -20.83 13.24 4.90
N GLY A 108 -19.56 13.63 5.07
CA GLY A 108 -19.09 14.32 6.29
C GLY A 108 -19.15 13.45 7.55
N SER A 109 -19.25 12.13 7.38
CA SER A 109 -19.27 11.16 8.48
C SER A 109 -18.19 10.10 8.31
N ASP A 110 -17.58 9.75 9.44
CA ASP A 110 -16.60 8.68 9.51
C ASP A 110 -17.33 7.33 9.56
N GLY A 111 -16.77 6.33 8.89
CA GLY A 111 -17.31 4.98 8.93
C GLY A 111 -16.34 3.94 8.41
N PHE A 112 -16.74 2.68 8.49
CA PHE A 112 -15.96 1.58 7.92
C PHE A 112 -16.26 1.41 6.44
N GLY A 113 -15.22 1.52 5.63
CA GLY A 113 -15.21 1.18 4.21
C GLY A 113 -14.41 -0.09 3.94
N ARG A 114 -14.28 -0.39 2.65
CA ARG A 114 -13.45 -1.49 2.17
C ARG A 114 -12.46 -0.98 1.14
N MET A 115 -11.21 -1.41 1.26
CA MET A 115 -10.17 -1.24 0.25
C MET A 115 -9.83 -2.59 -0.37
N ASP A 116 -9.84 -2.65 -1.69
CA ASP A 116 -9.37 -3.79 -2.48
C ASP A 116 -8.05 -3.42 -3.16
N ILE A 117 -7.03 -4.28 -3.03
CA ILE A 117 -5.77 -4.19 -3.78
C ILE A 117 -5.72 -5.39 -4.74
N ALA A 118 -5.87 -5.11 -6.03
CA ALA A 118 -5.88 -6.12 -7.07
C ALA A 118 -4.46 -6.48 -7.55
N THR A 119 -4.32 -7.65 -8.20
CA THR A 119 -3.05 -8.18 -8.68
C THR A 119 -2.43 -7.36 -9.82
N ASP A 120 -3.24 -6.54 -10.50
CA ASP A 120 -2.78 -5.60 -11.52
C ASP A 120 -2.25 -4.27 -10.91
N GLY A 121 -2.34 -4.12 -9.59
CA GLY A 121 -1.92 -2.93 -8.85
C GLY A 121 -2.97 -1.84 -8.75
N ASN A 122 -4.20 -2.07 -9.24
CA ASN A 122 -5.32 -1.16 -8.99
C ASN A 122 -5.76 -1.23 -7.53
N ILE A 123 -6.06 -0.07 -6.95
CA ILE A 123 -6.66 0.05 -5.62
C ILE A 123 -8.04 0.68 -5.76
N THR A 124 -9.04 0.01 -5.22
CA THR A 124 -10.44 0.48 -5.22
C THR A 124 -10.96 0.58 -3.80
N ILE A 125 -11.67 1.65 -3.51
CA ILE A 125 -12.22 1.93 -2.18
C ILE A 125 -13.71 2.21 -2.32
N GLY A 126 -14.50 1.55 -1.48
CA GLY A 126 -15.95 1.72 -1.40
C GLY A 126 -16.41 2.09 0.00
N LYS A 127 -17.60 2.68 0.10
CA LYS A 127 -18.12 3.25 1.35
C LYS A 127 -18.52 2.21 2.41
N ASN A 128 -18.56 0.92 2.05
CA ASN A 128 -18.95 -0.19 2.91
C ASN A 128 -18.28 -1.52 2.49
N ALA A 129 -18.55 -2.60 3.24
CA ALA A 129 -17.97 -3.93 3.00
C ALA A 129 -18.30 -4.57 1.64
N SER A 130 -19.37 -4.11 0.98
CA SER A 130 -19.78 -4.56 -0.36
C SER A 130 -19.09 -3.77 -1.48
N LEU A 131 -18.13 -2.89 -1.14
CA LEU A 131 -17.46 -2.00 -2.09
C LEU A 131 -18.45 -1.08 -2.84
N ALA A 132 -19.52 -0.65 -2.15
CA ALA A 132 -20.51 0.24 -2.76
C ALA A 132 -19.95 1.64 -3.05
N ALA A 133 -20.53 2.31 -4.04
CA ALA A 133 -20.21 3.68 -4.40
C ALA A 133 -20.46 4.67 -3.25
N PHE A 134 -19.64 5.71 -3.17
CA PHE A 134 -19.85 6.88 -2.31
C PHE A 134 -21.12 7.63 -2.70
N ASP A 135 -21.68 8.37 -1.75
CA ASP A 135 -22.86 9.20 -1.98
C ASP A 135 -22.49 10.49 -2.72
N THR A 136 -23.42 11.00 -3.53
CA THR A 136 -23.20 12.22 -4.31
C THR A 136 -23.32 13.47 -3.45
N GLY A 137 -22.48 14.47 -3.71
CA GLY A 137 -22.66 15.83 -3.20
C GLY A 137 -22.36 16.00 -1.71
N ALA A 138 -21.60 15.07 -1.12
CA ALA A 138 -21.18 15.17 0.26
C ALA A 138 -19.83 14.44 0.43
N GLU A 139 -18.93 14.97 1.27
CA GLU A 139 -17.51 14.59 1.33
C GLU A 139 -17.22 13.08 1.18
N ALA A 140 -16.29 12.69 0.30
CA ALA A 140 -15.78 11.33 0.19
C ALA A 140 -14.28 11.31 0.44
N GLY A 141 -13.79 10.29 1.14
CA GLY A 141 -12.37 10.18 1.37
C GLY A 141 -11.95 8.98 2.19
N ILE A 142 -10.67 8.95 2.50
CA ILE A 142 -10.02 7.96 3.35
C ILE A 142 -9.25 8.67 4.45
N PHE A 143 -9.38 8.16 5.68
CA PHE A 143 -8.48 8.58 6.75
C PHE A 143 -7.10 7.97 6.56
N PRO A 144 -6.06 8.57 7.18
CA PRO A 144 -4.74 7.98 7.19
C PRO A 144 -4.80 6.52 7.63
N THR A 145 -4.28 5.62 6.80
CA THR A 145 -4.30 4.18 7.07
C THR A 145 -3.02 3.53 6.57
N CYS A 146 -2.61 2.48 7.26
CA CYS A 146 -1.42 1.71 6.93
C CYS A 146 -1.84 0.25 6.67
N ILE A 147 -1.35 -0.34 5.58
CA ILE A 147 -1.68 -1.69 5.17
C ILE A 147 -0.39 -2.43 4.84
N SER A 148 -0.19 -3.60 5.45
CA SER A 148 0.93 -4.49 5.14
C SER A 148 0.43 -5.79 4.53
N TYR A 149 1.14 -6.30 3.53
CA TYR A 149 0.84 -7.58 2.89
C TYR A 149 2.10 -8.27 2.37
N CYS A 150 1.96 -9.57 2.14
CA CYS A 150 2.96 -10.37 1.43
C CYS A 150 2.71 -10.28 -0.08
N ILE A 151 3.79 -10.19 -0.86
CA ILE A 151 3.76 -10.40 -2.31
C ILE A 151 4.08 -11.85 -2.65
#